data_AF-A0A6L3XRR6-F1
#
_entry.id   AF-A0A6L3XRR6-F1
#
_cell.length_a   1.000
_cell.length_b   1.000
_cell.length_c   1.000
_cell.angle_alpha   90.00
_cell.angle_beta   90.00
_cell.angle_gamma   90.00
#
_symmetry.space_group_name_H-M   'P 1'
#
loop_
_entity.id
_entity.type
_entity.pdbx_description
1 polymer ?
#
loop_
_entity_poly.entity_id
_entity_poly.type
_entity_poly.pdbx_seq_one_letter_code
_entity_poly.pdbx_strand_id
1 'polypeptide(L)'
;MLHPRARTMLLLAVPALIIGVASSLVLIVVMKVAAVLQTILWTALPVKLGISIDSPGWIMMMLTLTGIAVGLVIRYSPGHAGPDPALEPLIGAPVSPSALPGLIIALIIGLAGGVSLGPEHPIMAVNIALAVFLGARLFPRVGALDWTILASAGTIGALFG
;
A
#
# COMPACT_ATOMS: atom_id res chain seq x y z
N MET A 1 10.22 -33.31 -9.87
CA MET A 1 10.44 -31.86 -9.94
C MET A 1 10.59 -31.48 -11.41
N LEU A 2 9.53 -31.02 -12.06
CA LEU A 2 9.60 -30.60 -13.46
C LEU A 2 10.22 -29.21 -13.50
N HIS A 3 11.50 -29.11 -13.84
CA HIS A 3 12.11 -27.82 -14.15
C HIS A 3 11.35 -27.22 -15.34
N PRO A 4 10.72 -26.04 -15.19
CA PRO A 4 10.13 -25.35 -16.32
C PRO A 4 11.23 -25.15 -17.36
N ARG A 5 11.00 -25.59 -18.60
CA ARG A 5 11.97 -25.39 -19.69
C ARG A 5 12.27 -23.90 -19.79
N ALA A 6 13.54 -23.53 -20.03
CA ALA A 6 13.99 -22.12 -20.06
C ALA A 6 13.11 -21.22 -20.93
N ARG A 7 12.57 -21.76 -22.03
CA ARG A 7 11.61 -21.08 -22.91
C ARG A 7 10.29 -20.69 -22.22
N THR A 8 9.77 -21.53 -21.33
CA THR A 8 8.57 -21.25 -20.53
C THR A 8 8.86 -20.19 -19.48
N MET A 9 10.03 -20.23 -18.83
CA MET A 9 10.45 -19.18 -17.89
C MET A 9 10.60 -17.82 -18.57
N LEU A 10 11.19 -17.78 -19.78
CA LEU A 10 11.33 -16.56 -20.55
C LEU A 10 9.97 -15.96 -20.93
N LEU A 11 8.99 -16.80 -21.28
CA LEU A 11 7.62 -16.34 -21.58
C LEU A 11 6.91 -15.77 -20.34
N LEU A 12 7.15 -16.36 -19.15
CA LEU A 12 6.60 -15.88 -17.88
C LEU A 12 7.32 -14.63 -17.35
N ALA A 13 8.52 -14.31 -17.85
CA ALA A 13 9.25 -13.12 -17.44
C ALA A 13 8.53 -11.83 -17.82
N VAL A 14 7.84 -11.79 -18.96
CA VAL A 14 7.10 -10.60 -19.41
C VAL A 14 5.95 -10.24 -18.46
N PRO A 15 5.01 -11.14 -18.13
CA PRO A 15 3.96 -10.81 -17.15
C PRO A 15 4.52 -10.53 -15.76
N ALA A 16 5.57 -11.25 -15.34
CA ALA A 16 6.23 -10.96 -14.06
C ALA A 16 6.83 -9.55 -14.01
N LEU A 17 7.48 -9.10 -15.09
CA LEU A 17 8.01 -7.75 -15.22
C LEU A 17 6.89 -6.71 -15.16
N ILE A 18 5.80 -6.91 -15.89
CA ILE A 18 4.67 -5.98 -15.91
C ILE A 18 4.08 -5.83 -14.50
N ILE A 19 3.87 -6.94 -13.79
CA ILE A 19 3.36 -6.93 -12.42
C ILE A 19 4.35 -6.24 -11.48
N GLY A 20 5.65 -6.53 -11.61
CA GLY A 20 6.69 -5.86 -10.84
C GLY A 20 6.66 -4.34 -11.03
N VAL A 21 6.64 -3.87 -12.27
CA VAL A 21 6.55 -2.43 -12.59
C VAL A 21 5.25 -1.84 -12.03
N ALA A 22 4.12 -2.51 -12.19
CA ALA A 22 2.84 -2.03 -11.65
C ALA A 22 2.87 -1.92 -10.11
N SER A 23 3.40 -2.93 -9.42
CA SER A 23 3.56 -2.94 -7.97
C SER A 23 4.48 -1.82 -7.47
N SER A 24 5.58 -1.55 -8.19
CA SER A 24 6.48 -0.43 -7.88
C SER A 24 5.80 0.93 -8.09
N LEU A 25 5.02 1.08 -9.17
CA LEU A 25 4.31 2.33 -9.44
C LEU A 25 3.28 2.64 -8.35
N VAL A 26 2.54 1.62 -7.86
CA VAL A 26 1.61 1.79 -6.74
C VAL A 26 2.34 2.32 -5.51
N LEU A 27 3.47 1.70 -5.13
CA LEU A 27 4.28 2.16 -4.00
C LEU A 27 4.74 3.61 -4.20
N ILE A 28 5.35 3.92 -5.34
CA ILE A 28 5.91 5.26 -5.63
C ILE A 28 4.83 6.33 -5.56
N VAL A 29 3.66 6.09 -6.16
CA VAL A 29 2.56 7.06 -6.19
C VAL A 29 2.05 7.32 -4.78
N VAL A 30 1.76 6.26 -4.00
CA VAL A 30 1.27 6.41 -2.62
C VAL A 30 2.30 7.16 -1.77
N MET A 31 3.56 6.75 -1.83
CA MET A 31 4.64 7.37 -1.06
C MET A 31 4.84 8.83 -1.44
N LYS A 32 4.74 9.16 -2.73
CA LYS A 32 4.87 10.54 -3.20
C LYS A 32 3.75 11.42 -2.69
N VAL A 33 2.51 10.94 -2.73
CA VAL A 33 1.35 11.67 -2.20
C VAL A 33 1.49 11.88 -0.69
N ALA A 34 1.85 10.83 0.04
CA ALA A 34 2.11 10.91 1.49
C ALA A 34 3.21 11.92 1.81
N ALA A 35 4.34 11.91 1.08
CA ALA A 35 5.46 12.82 1.30
C ALA A 35 5.10 14.30 1.02
N VAL A 36 4.31 14.55 -0.03
CA VAL A 36 3.82 15.91 -0.32
C VAL A 36 2.92 16.40 0.82
N LEU A 37 1.97 15.56 1.26
CA LEU A 37 1.08 15.91 2.36
C LEU A 37 1.86 16.10 3.68
N GLN A 38 2.84 15.24 3.97
CA GLN A 38 3.73 15.37 5.11
C GLN A 38 4.48 16.70 5.08
N THR A 39 4.99 17.10 3.91
CA THR A 39 5.66 18.41 3.75
C THR A 39 4.71 19.55 4.10
N ILE A 40 3.46 19.49 3.65
CA ILE A 40 2.47 20.52 3.96
C ILE A 40 2.20 20.58 5.47
N LEU A 41 1.93 19.43 6.09
CA LEU A 41 1.51 19.32 7.50
C LEU A 41 2.63 19.67 8.49
N TRP A 42 3.86 19.27 8.18
CA TRP A 42 5.00 19.43 9.10
C TRP A 42 5.91 20.59 8.78
N THR A 43 5.84 21.19 7.59
CA THR A 43 6.71 22.32 7.22
C THR A 43 5.92 23.57 6.85
N ALA A 44 5.01 23.50 5.87
CA ALA A 44 4.33 24.69 5.36
C ALA A 44 3.31 25.26 6.34
N LEU A 45 2.55 24.39 7.02
CA LEU A 45 1.47 24.78 7.92
C LEU A 45 1.99 25.38 9.25
N PRO A 46 2.98 24.77 9.95
CA PRO A 46 3.53 25.34 11.18
C PRO A 46 4.16 26.71 10.95
N VAL A 47 4.92 26.85 9.86
CA VAL A 47 5.58 28.11 9.50
C VAL A 47 4.56 29.23 9.27
N LYS A 48 3.45 28.94 8.57
CA LYS A 48 2.37 29.91 8.35
C LYS A 48 1.65 30.32 9.63
N LEU A 49 1.59 29.43 10.62
CA LEU A 49 0.96 29.67 11.91
C LEU A 49 1.93 30.26 12.95
N GLY A 50 3.22 30.45 12.60
CA GLY A 50 4.25 30.93 13.52
C GLY A 50 4.62 29.91 14.61
N ILE A 51 4.32 28.64 14.38
CA ILE A 51 4.61 27.53 15.31
C ILE A 51 5.96 26.93 14.96
N SER A 52 6.80 26.70 15.97
CA SER A 52 8.09 26.03 15.77
C SER A 52 7.88 24.57 15.36
N ILE A 53 8.71 24.06 14.46
CA ILE A 53 8.57 22.71 13.90
C ILE A 53 8.79 21.60 14.92
N ASP A 54 9.55 21.92 15.98
CA ASP A 54 9.88 21.09 17.13
C ASP A 54 8.89 21.23 18.28
N SER A 55 7.82 22.01 18.10
CA SER A 55 6.81 22.24 19.13
C SER A 55 6.12 20.93 19.55
N PRO A 56 6.23 20.51 20.82
CA PRO A 56 5.53 19.32 21.31
C PRO A 56 4.01 19.42 21.15
N GLY A 57 3.46 20.64 21.24
CA GLY A 57 2.03 20.91 21.06
C GLY A 57 1.56 20.61 19.63
N TRP A 58 2.37 20.96 18.63
CA TRP A 58 2.07 20.65 17.23
C TRP A 58 2.08 19.15 16.98
N ILE A 59 3.11 18.46 17.49
CA ILE A 59 3.24 17.00 17.36
C ILE A 59 2.02 16.29 17.97
N MET A 60 1.66 16.61 19.22
CA MET A 60 0.52 15.99 19.89
C MET A 60 -0.80 16.25 19.14
N MET A 61 -1.01 17.47 18.67
CA MET A 61 -2.21 17.83 17.92
C MET A 61 -2.28 17.09 16.59
N MET A 62 -1.18 17.06 15.83
CA MET A 62 -1.12 16.42 14.52
C MET A 62 -1.31 14.90 14.62
N LEU A 63 -0.66 14.24 15.59
CA LEU A 63 -0.85 12.81 15.83
C LEU A 63 -2.29 12.48 16.27
N THR A 64 -2.90 13.32 17.10
CA THR A 64 -4.30 13.16 17.53
C THR A 64 -5.26 13.29 16.36
N LEU A 65 -5.11 14.35 15.54
CA LEU A 65 -5.94 14.56 14.35
C LEU A 65 -5.74 13.44 13.33
N THR A 66 -4.52 12.96 13.16
CA THR A 66 -4.21 11.81 12.28
C THR A 66 -4.94 10.56 12.76
N GLY A 67 -4.87 10.23 14.06
CA GLY A 67 -5.58 9.10 14.63
C GLY A 67 -7.10 9.18 14.44
N ILE A 68 -7.69 10.36 14.64
CA ILE A 68 -9.12 10.61 14.39
C ILE A 68 -9.44 10.41 12.90
N ALA A 69 -8.66 11.02 12.00
CA ALA A 69 -8.88 10.92 10.56
C ALA A 69 -8.78 9.48 10.05
N VAL A 70 -7.73 8.75 10.44
CA VAL A 70 -7.56 7.32 10.12
C VAL A 70 -8.72 6.51 10.69
N GLY A 71 -9.11 6.73 11.95
CA GLY A 71 -10.24 6.03 12.58
C GLY A 71 -11.57 6.29 11.85
N LEU A 72 -11.81 7.50 11.37
CA LEU A 72 -13.00 7.82 10.56
C LEU A 72 -12.96 7.12 9.20
N VAL A 73 -11.80 7.09 8.54
CA VAL A 73 -11.63 6.38 7.26
C VAL A 73 -11.90 4.89 7.44
N ILE A 74 -11.31 4.26 8.46
CA ILE A 74 -11.54 2.86 8.79
C ILE A 74 -13.02 2.62 9.10
N ARG A 75 -13.67 3.48 9.88
CA ARG A 75 -15.06 3.28 10.30
C ARG A 75 -16.06 3.39 9.16
N TYR A 76 -15.84 4.30 8.21
CA TYR A 76 -16.84 4.62 7.18
C TYR A 76 -16.49 4.09 5.79
N SER A 77 -15.26 3.63 5.55
CA SER A 77 -14.90 3.05 4.26
C SER A 77 -15.47 1.62 4.12
N PRO A 78 -15.92 1.23 2.92
CA PRO A 78 -16.31 -0.15 2.65
C PRO A 78 -15.17 -1.12 3.00
N GLY A 79 -15.50 -2.22 3.70
CA GLY A 79 -14.50 -3.20 4.13
C GLY A 79 -13.51 -2.68 5.18
N HIS A 80 -13.83 -1.57 5.86
CA HIS A 80 -13.09 -1.01 7.00
C HIS A 80 -11.58 -0.79 6.76
N ALA A 81 -11.24 -0.36 5.54
CA ALA A 81 -9.85 -0.19 5.10
C ALA A 81 -9.00 -1.47 5.14
N GLY A 82 -9.64 -2.65 5.03
CA GLY A 82 -8.96 -3.94 4.97
C GLY A 82 -8.82 -4.63 6.33
N PRO A 83 -8.22 -5.83 6.35
CA PRO A 83 -7.98 -6.58 7.56
C PRO A 83 -6.88 -5.93 8.41
N ASP A 84 -6.89 -6.25 9.70
CA ASP A 84 -5.88 -5.76 10.65
C ASP A 84 -4.49 -6.34 10.30
N PRO A 85 -3.50 -5.49 9.97
CA PRO A 85 -2.13 -5.93 9.67
C PRO A 85 -1.46 -6.72 10.79
N ALA A 86 -1.88 -6.54 12.05
CA ALA A 86 -1.29 -7.24 13.18
C ALA A 86 -1.77 -8.70 13.32
N LEU A 87 -2.88 -9.05 12.66
CA LEU A 87 -3.49 -10.37 12.74
C LEU A 87 -3.24 -11.22 11.49
N GLU A 88 -2.74 -10.60 10.41
CA GLU A 88 -2.57 -11.25 9.11
C GLU A 88 -1.08 -11.45 8.78
N PRO A 89 -0.74 -12.53 8.05
CA PRO A 89 0.58 -12.66 7.45
C PRO A 89 0.79 -11.59 6.37
N LEU A 90 2.04 -11.17 6.17
CA LEU A 90 2.39 -10.17 5.16
C LEU A 90 1.89 -10.55 3.75
N ILE A 91 1.97 -11.84 3.40
CA ILE A 91 1.38 -12.38 2.17
C ILE A 91 0.11 -13.13 2.58
N GLY A 92 -1.03 -12.48 2.37
CA GLY A 92 -2.35 -13.00 2.74
C GLY A 92 -3.25 -13.27 1.55
N ALA A 93 -4.48 -13.67 1.87
CA ALA A 93 -5.54 -13.80 0.87
C ALA A 93 -5.84 -12.42 0.24
N PRO A 94 -6.27 -12.38 -1.03
CA PRO A 94 -6.60 -11.12 -1.69
C PRO A 94 -7.75 -10.40 -0.98
N VAL A 95 -7.49 -9.18 -0.54
CA VAL A 95 -8.54 -8.33 0.08
C VAL A 95 -9.55 -7.88 -0.97
N SER A 96 -10.79 -7.62 -0.53
CA SER A 96 -11.84 -7.13 -1.43
C SER A 96 -11.40 -5.83 -2.12
N PRO A 97 -11.54 -5.71 -3.46
CA PRO A 97 -11.24 -4.48 -4.19
C PRO A 97 -11.98 -3.24 -3.65
N SER A 98 -13.15 -3.43 -3.03
CA SER A 98 -13.93 -2.37 -2.42
C SER A 98 -13.25 -1.73 -1.19
N ALA A 99 -12.35 -2.46 -0.52
CA ALA A 99 -11.62 -1.99 0.65
C ALA A 99 -10.35 -1.20 0.30
N LEU A 100 -9.87 -1.32 -0.95
CA LEU A 100 -8.62 -0.70 -1.39
C LEU A 100 -8.60 0.82 -1.29
N PRO A 101 -9.66 1.55 -1.68
CA PRO A 101 -9.64 3.01 -1.55
C PRO A 101 -9.49 3.45 -0.10
N GLY A 102 -10.22 2.81 0.83
CA GLY A 102 -10.11 3.08 2.27
C GLY A 102 -8.72 2.78 2.82
N LEU A 103 -8.14 1.63 2.43
CA LEU A 103 -6.80 1.21 2.82
C LEU A 103 -5.73 2.22 2.34
N ILE A 104 -5.79 2.65 1.08
CA ILE A 104 -4.85 3.61 0.50
C ILE A 104 -4.97 4.98 1.19
N ILE A 105 -6.19 5.45 1.45
CA ILE A 105 -6.41 6.73 2.13
C ILE A 105 -5.89 6.66 3.57
N ALA A 106 -6.20 5.59 4.31
CA ALA A 106 -5.71 5.40 5.68
C ALA A 106 -4.18 5.35 5.73
N LEU A 107 -3.55 4.65 4.79
CA LEU A 107 -2.09 4.59 4.63
C LEU A 107 -1.49 5.98 4.39
N ILE A 108 -2.03 6.74 3.42
CA ILE A 108 -1.52 8.07 3.08
C ILE A 108 -1.63 9.02 4.27
N ILE A 109 -2.78 9.03 4.97
CA ILE A 109 -3.00 9.89 6.14
C ILE A 109 -2.07 9.47 7.28
N GLY A 110 -1.94 8.17 7.56
CA GLY A 110 -1.05 7.66 8.61
C GLY A 110 0.40 8.05 8.39
N LEU A 111 0.92 7.83 7.17
CA LEU A 111 2.29 8.21 6.80
C LEU A 111 2.49 9.72 6.85
N ALA A 112 1.59 10.50 6.25
CA ALA A 112 1.69 11.95 6.21
C ALA A 112 1.56 12.60 7.60
N GLY A 113 0.77 11.97 8.47
CA GLY A 113 0.61 12.34 9.87
C GLY A 113 1.76 11.92 10.78
N GLY A 114 2.84 11.35 10.24
CA GLY A 114 4.06 11.04 11.00
C GLY A 114 3.93 9.84 11.95
N VAL A 115 2.95 8.95 11.72
CA VAL A 115 2.84 7.71 12.48
C VAL A 115 4.02 6.80 12.11
N SER A 116 4.65 6.20 13.12
CA SER A 116 5.78 5.28 12.93
C SER A 116 5.34 3.89 12.44
N LEU A 117 4.67 3.85 11.29
CA LEU A 117 4.27 2.63 10.59
C LEU A 117 4.85 2.65 9.18
N GLY A 118 5.35 1.50 8.73
CA GLY A 118 5.82 1.34 7.37
C GLY A 118 4.69 0.99 6.39
N PRO A 119 4.89 1.21 5.08
CA PRO A 119 3.89 0.96 4.06
C PRO A 119 3.81 -0.51 3.63
N GLU A 120 4.66 -1.39 4.17
CA GLU A 120 4.94 -2.71 3.62
C GLU A 120 3.69 -3.57 3.53
N HIS A 121 2.95 -3.71 4.63
CA HIS A 121 1.76 -4.53 4.68
C HIS A 121 0.59 -3.94 3.86
N PRO A 122 0.22 -2.65 4.03
CA PRO A 122 -0.82 -2.03 3.20
C PRO A 122 -0.53 -2.10 1.69
N ILE A 123 0.70 -1.82 1.25
CA ILE A 123 1.07 -1.87 -0.17
C ILE A 123 1.03 -3.30 -0.70
N MET A 124 1.49 -4.27 0.10
CA MET A 124 1.38 -5.70 -0.24
C MET A 124 -0.06 -6.13 -0.47
N ALA A 125 -0.97 -5.78 0.45
CA ALA A 125 -2.39 -6.08 0.33
C ALA A 125 -3.02 -5.43 -0.91
N VAL A 126 -2.69 -4.16 -1.20
CA VAL A 126 -3.17 -3.46 -2.40
C VAL A 126 -2.68 -4.15 -3.67
N ASN A 127 -1.39 -4.44 -3.77
CA ASN A 127 -0.82 -5.06 -4.97
C ASN A 127 -1.37 -6.46 -5.23
N ILE A 128 -1.48 -7.29 -4.18
CA ILE A 128 -2.09 -8.64 -4.28
C ILE A 128 -3.53 -8.52 -4.78
N ALA A 129 -4.34 -7.67 -4.15
CA ALA A 129 -5.75 -7.52 -4.51
C ALA A 129 -5.95 -7.02 -5.94
N LEU A 130 -5.16 -6.02 -6.37
CA LEU A 130 -5.20 -5.51 -7.74
C LEU A 130 -4.77 -6.58 -8.75
N ALA A 131 -3.67 -7.29 -8.47
CA ALA A 131 -3.16 -8.34 -9.36
C ALA A 131 -4.16 -9.48 -9.50
N VAL A 132 -4.77 -9.93 -8.40
CA VAL A 132 -5.77 -11.00 -8.43
C VAL A 132 -7.05 -10.54 -9.12
N PHE A 133 -7.55 -9.34 -8.80
CA PHE A 133 -8.78 -8.83 -9.40
C PHE A 133 -8.65 -8.62 -10.91
N LEU A 134 -7.58 -7.97 -11.36
CA LEU A 134 -7.33 -7.72 -12.77
C LEU A 134 -6.91 -9.00 -13.50
N GLY A 135 -6.06 -9.81 -12.87
CA GLY A 135 -5.57 -11.07 -13.40
C GLY A 135 -6.70 -12.09 -13.63
N ALA A 136 -7.61 -12.24 -12.66
CA ALA A 136 -8.78 -13.11 -12.80
C ALA A 136 -9.72 -12.64 -13.92
N ARG A 137 -9.81 -11.33 -14.17
CA ARG A 137 -10.66 -10.77 -15.24
C ARG A 137 -10.05 -10.91 -16.63
N LEU A 138 -8.73 -10.75 -16.75
CA LEU A 138 -8.01 -10.82 -18.02
C LEU A 138 -7.67 -12.27 -18.41
N PHE A 139 -7.36 -13.12 -17.43
CA PHE A 139 -6.93 -14.50 -17.62
C PHE A 139 -7.59 -15.43 -16.58
N PRO A 140 -8.88 -15.75 -16.75
CA PRO A 140 -9.66 -16.54 -15.77
C PRO A 140 -9.17 -17.98 -15.57
N ARG A 141 -8.23 -18.46 -16.40
CA ARG A 141 -7.62 -19.79 -16.27
C ARG A 141 -6.43 -19.84 -15.30
N VAL A 142 -5.92 -18.68 -14.87
CA VAL A 142 -4.79 -18.58 -13.94
C VAL A 142 -5.34 -18.51 -12.51
N GLY A 143 -4.76 -19.29 -11.60
CA GLY A 143 -5.21 -19.34 -10.22
C GLY A 143 -4.92 -18.04 -9.48
N ALA A 144 -5.76 -17.69 -8.50
CA ALA A 144 -5.54 -16.51 -7.65
C ALA A 144 -4.18 -16.56 -6.94
N LEU A 145 -3.74 -17.75 -6.55
CA LEU A 145 -2.46 -17.98 -5.86
C LEU A 145 -1.26 -17.57 -6.74
N ASP A 146 -1.30 -17.83 -8.05
CA ASP A 146 -0.22 -17.44 -8.97
C ASP A 146 -0.09 -15.91 -9.06
N TRP A 147 -1.23 -15.21 -9.10
CA TRP A 147 -1.26 -13.73 -9.07
C TRP A 147 -0.75 -13.18 -7.75
N THR A 148 -1.13 -13.79 -6.63
CA THR A 148 -0.61 -13.44 -5.31
C THR A 148 0.91 -13.58 -5.27
N ILE A 149 1.47 -14.71 -5.72
CA ILE A 149 2.93 -14.91 -5.74
C ILE A 149 3.64 -13.84 -6.56
N LEU A 150 3.15 -13.57 -7.77
CA LEU A 150 3.76 -12.57 -8.66
C LEU A 150 3.70 -11.16 -8.07
N ALA A 151 2.54 -10.79 -7.51
CA ALA A 151 2.35 -9.49 -6.87
C ALA A 151 3.23 -9.35 -5.63
N SER A 152 3.33 -10.39 -4.81
CA SER A 152 4.16 -10.39 -3.62
C SER A 152 5.64 -10.29 -3.94
N ALA A 153 6.12 -11.07 -4.90
CA ALA A 153 7.51 -10.98 -5.37
C ALA A 153 7.83 -9.58 -5.91
N GLY A 154 6.95 -9.03 -6.76
CA GLY A 154 7.09 -7.67 -7.29
C GLY A 154 7.08 -6.60 -6.19
N THR A 155 6.22 -6.76 -5.18
CA THR A 155 6.12 -5.80 -4.07
C THR A 155 7.33 -5.84 -3.15
N ILE A 156 7.86 -7.03 -2.82
CA ILE A 156 9.11 -7.15 -2.06
C ILE A 156 10.26 -6.47 -2.83
N GLY A 157 10.35 -6.73 -4.15
CA GLY A 157 11.32 -6.06 -5.00
C GLY A 157 11.18 -4.53 -4.99
N ALA A 158 9.96 -4.01 -4.97
CA ALA A 158 9.69 -2.58 -4.91
C ALA A 158 10.02 -1.94 -3.55
N LEU A 159 9.79 -2.67 -2.45
CA LEU A 159 9.98 -2.15 -1.09
C LEU A 159 11.47 -2.12 -0.69
N PHE A 160 12.28 -3.05 -1.20
CA PHE A 160 13.65 -3.29 -0.72
C PHE A 160 14.74 -3.27 -1.81
N GLY A 161 14.38 -3.15 -3.08
CA GLY A 161 15.31 -3.06 -4.21
C GLY A 161 15.59 -1.63 -4.62
#